data_AF-A0A1H9TMM1-F1
#
_entry.id   AF-A0A1H9TMM1-F1
#
_cell.length_a   1.000
_cell.length_b   1.000
_cell.length_c   1.000
_cell.angle_alpha   90.00
_cell.angle_beta   90.00
_cell.angle_gamma   90.00
#
_symmetry.space_group_name_H-M   'P 1'
#
loop_
_entity.id
_entity.type
_entity.pdbx_description
1 polymer ?
#
loop_
_entity_poly.entity_id
_entity_poly.type
_entity_poly.pdbx_seq_one_letter_code
_entity_poly.pdbx_strand_id
1 'polypeptide(L)'
;MDYSCFCHNHCWCLAISSRYQKEYYAQGEQMGGPYFIQFKDVDILPELLSNRKLRETIDVIHVDSNGKNYRVHSKINDKKLQQLIVKELGLTTNQVQVIYIKLYTFV
;
A
#
# COMPACT_ATOMS: atom_id res chain seq x y z
N MET A 1 -18.82 0.04 -9.62
CA MET A 1 -18.05 1.06 -10.34
C MET A 1 -17.27 0.36 -11.43
N ASP A 2 -17.79 0.47 -12.65
CA ASP A 2 -17.24 -0.04 -13.89
C ASP A 2 -15.93 0.66 -14.25
N TYR A 3 -14.90 -0.12 -14.58
CA TYR A 3 -13.73 0.38 -15.29
C TYR A 3 -13.84 -0.10 -16.75
N SER A 4 -14.50 0.70 -17.57
CA SER A 4 -14.53 0.53 -19.02
C SER A 4 -13.22 1.03 -19.63
N CYS A 5 -12.29 0.12 -19.90
CA CYS A 5 -11.13 0.42 -20.75
C CYS A 5 -11.55 0.35 -22.22
N PHE A 6 -11.71 1.52 -22.84
CA PHE A 6 -11.77 1.68 -24.30
C PHE A 6 -10.42 1.26 -24.90
N CYS A 7 -10.37 0.12 -25.59
CA CYS A 7 -9.24 -0.29 -26.42
C CYS A 7 -9.69 -0.32 -27.88
N HIS A 8 -9.47 0.77 -28.62
CA HIS A 8 -9.67 0.81 -30.07
C HIS A 8 -8.36 0.40 -30.77
N ASN A 9 -8.45 -0.69 -31.53
CA ASN A 9 -7.53 -1.21 -32.54
C ASN A 9 -6.07 -1.57 -32.16
N HIS A 10 -5.79 -2.85 -32.46
CA HIS A 10 -4.50 -3.51 -32.65
C HIS A 10 -3.88 -4.24 -31.44
N CYS A 11 -4.46 -5.42 -31.17
CA CYS A 11 -3.85 -6.70 -30.77
C CYS A 11 -2.82 -6.81 -29.63
N TRP A 12 -2.49 -5.78 -28.85
CA TRP A 12 -1.44 -5.85 -27.81
C TRP A 12 -1.89 -5.56 -26.37
N CYS A 13 -3.19 -5.63 -26.04
CA CYS A 13 -3.67 -5.32 -24.68
C CYS A 13 -3.97 -6.54 -23.77
N LEU A 14 -3.98 -7.78 -24.28
CA LEU A 14 -4.52 -8.92 -23.52
C LEU A 14 -3.49 -9.74 -22.71
N ALA A 15 -2.19 -9.60 -22.97
CA ALA A 15 -1.19 -10.44 -22.31
C ALA A 15 -0.62 -9.85 -21.00
N ILE A 16 -0.74 -8.53 -20.80
CA ILE A 16 -0.13 -7.86 -19.63
C ILE A 16 -1.08 -7.93 -18.42
N SER A 17 -2.39 -7.81 -18.61
CA SER A 17 -3.36 -7.85 -17.50
C SER A 17 -3.39 -9.21 -16.77
N SER A 18 -3.35 -10.33 -17.52
CA SER A 18 -3.57 -11.66 -16.94
C SER A 18 -2.45 -12.14 -16.01
N ARG A 19 -1.17 -11.81 -16.28
CA ARG A 19 -0.04 -12.26 -15.44
C ARG A 19 0.02 -11.49 -14.11
N TYR A 20 -0.16 -10.17 -14.15
CA TYR A 20 -0.20 -9.36 -12.93
C TYR A 20 -1.44 -9.66 -12.09
N GLN A 21 -2.59 -9.89 -12.72
CA GLN A 21 -3.80 -10.30 -12.01
C GLN A 21 -3.62 -11.70 -11.38
N LYS A 22 -2.97 -12.66 -12.06
CA LYS A 22 -2.67 -13.97 -11.47
C LYS A 22 -1.72 -13.91 -10.28
N GLU A 23 -0.68 -13.06 -10.31
CA GLU A 23 0.19 -12.87 -9.15
C GLU A 23 -0.58 -12.26 -7.96
N TYR A 24 -1.46 -11.29 -8.21
CA TYR A 24 -2.28 -10.66 -7.18
C TYR A 24 -3.34 -11.61 -6.58
N TYR A 25 -3.93 -12.50 -7.38
CA TYR A 25 -4.91 -13.49 -6.92
C TYR A 25 -4.26 -14.74 -6.30
N ALA A 26 -3.04 -15.11 -6.69
CA ALA A 26 -2.25 -16.16 -6.04
C ALA A 26 -1.68 -15.72 -4.68
N GLN A 27 -1.68 -14.42 -4.39
CA GLN A 27 -1.37 -13.81 -3.09
C GLN A 27 -2.55 -13.84 -2.09
N GLY A 28 -3.47 -14.81 -2.24
CA GLY A 28 -4.70 -14.94 -1.45
C GLY A 28 -4.52 -14.94 0.08
N GLU A 29 -3.30 -15.11 0.59
CA GLU A 29 -2.94 -14.88 1.99
C GLU A 29 -1.50 -14.35 2.11
N GLN A 30 -1.14 -13.28 1.41
CA GLN A 30 0.17 -12.66 1.65
C GLN A 30 0.20 -12.16 3.10
N MET A 31 0.96 -12.84 3.97
CA MET A 31 0.96 -12.54 5.41
C MET A 31 1.47 -11.14 5.71
N GLY A 32 2.25 -10.54 4.81
CA GLY A 32 2.77 -9.19 4.92
C GLY A 32 3.81 -8.94 3.84
N GLY A 33 4.45 -7.78 3.88
CA GLY A 33 5.48 -7.43 2.92
C GLY A 33 5.82 -5.95 2.89
N PRO A 34 6.61 -5.52 1.91
CA PRO A 34 6.93 -4.12 1.69
C PRO A 34 5.74 -3.32 1.12
N TYR A 35 5.45 -2.19 1.77
CA TYR A 35 4.38 -1.28 1.40
C TYR A 35 4.84 0.17 1.37
N PHE A 36 4.20 0.94 0.49
CA PHE A 36 4.23 2.38 0.48
C PHE A 36 2.93 2.90 1.10
N ILE A 37 3.05 3.68 2.17
CA ILE A 37 1.93 4.35 2.85
C ILE A 37 1.98 5.83 2.48
N GLN A 38 0.87 6.35 2.01
CA GLN A 38 0.70 7.77 1.69
C GLN A 38 -0.49 8.35 2.44
N PHE A 39 -0.26 9.48 3.12
CA PHE A 39 -1.31 10.28 3.72
C PHE A 39 -1.76 11.39 2.78
N LYS A 40 -3.07 11.50 2.58
CA LYS A 40 -3.72 12.52 1.75
C LYS A 40 -4.72 13.29 2.59
N ASP A 41 -4.83 14.60 2.32
CA ASP A 41 -5.85 15.45 2.93
C ASP A 41 -5.92 15.32 4.46
N VAL A 42 -4.75 15.31 5.10
CA VAL A 42 -4.61 15.32 6.57
C VAL A 42 -4.18 16.71 7.03
N ASP A 43 -4.91 17.28 8.00
CA ASP A 43 -4.59 18.58 8.58
C ASP A 43 -3.31 18.53 9.42
N ILE A 44 -3.09 17.40 10.11
CA ILE A 44 -1.93 17.14 10.96
C ILE A 44 -1.31 15.83 10.51
N LEU A 45 0.00 15.83 10.25
CA LEU A 45 0.70 14.62 9.86
C LEU A 45 0.80 13.67 11.05
N PRO A 46 0.26 12.45 10.93
CA PRO A 46 0.28 11.52 12.04
C PRO A 46 1.67 10.91 12.17
N GLU A 47 2.17 10.85 13.40
CA GLU A 47 3.45 10.25 13.69
C GLU A 47 3.29 8.72 13.83
N LEU A 48 3.51 8.02 12.72
CA LEU A 48 3.36 6.55 12.61
C LEU A 48 4.15 5.78 13.66
N LEU A 49 5.35 6.26 13.97
CA LEU A 49 6.27 5.63 14.93
C LEU A 49 5.96 5.96 16.39
N SER A 50 5.05 6.88 16.69
CA SER A 50 4.64 7.16 18.07
C SER A 50 3.56 6.19 18.55
N ASN A 51 2.84 5.52 17.65
CA ASN A 51 1.85 4.51 18.02
C ASN A 51 2.50 3.12 18.23
N ARG A 52 2.35 2.59 19.45
CA ARG A 52 2.93 1.29 19.84
C ARG A 52 2.48 0.12 18.96
N LYS A 53 1.19 0.00 18.64
CA LYS A 53 0.69 -1.13 17.83
C LYS A 53 1.20 -1.09 16.40
N LEU A 54 1.33 0.12 15.84
CA LEU A 54 1.94 0.28 14.52
C LEU A 54 3.40 -0.18 14.57
N ARG A 55 4.21 0.27 15.54
CA ARG A 55 5.60 -0.22 15.70
C ARG A 55 5.75 -1.72 15.88
N GLU A 56 4.78 -2.38 16.52
CA GLU A 56 4.79 -3.84 16.69
C GLU A 56 4.48 -4.58 15.38
N THR A 57 3.79 -3.91 14.45
CA THR A 57 3.26 -4.48 13.20
C THR A 57 4.09 -4.12 11.97
N ILE A 58 4.69 -2.92 11.95
CA ILE A 58 5.44 -2.38 10.83
C ILE A 58 6.85 -1.95 11.23
N ASP A 59 7.77 -2.13 10.30
CA ASP A 59 9.14 -1.63 10.37
C ASP A 59 9.30 -0.53 9.32
N VAL A 60 9.61 0.69 9.75
CA VAL A 60 9.78 1.83 8.83
C VAL A 60 11.16 1.76 8.19
N ILE A 61 11.19 1.72 6.85
CA ILE A 61 12.40 1.66 6.03
C ILE A 61 12.84 3.08 5.65
N HIS A 62 11.89 3.92 5.26
CA HIS A 62 12.17 5.29 4.82
C HIS A 62 10.96 6.18 5.04
N VAL A 63 11.22 7.43 5.42
CA VAL A 63 10.21 8.49 5.51
C VAL A 63 10.65 9.61 4.58
N ASP A 64 9.73 10.09 3.75
CA ASP A 64 10.00 11.27 2.93
C ASP A 64 10.19 12.51 3.82
N SER A 65 11.00 13.45 3.36
CA SER A 65 11.24 14.76 3.97
C SER A 65 9.97 15.52 4.39
N ASN A 66 8.87 15.33 3.68
CA ASN A 66 7.57 15.96 3.97
C ASN A 66 6.69 15.17 4.95
N GLY A 67 7.13 14.00 5.44
CA GLY A 67 6.42 13.18 6.43
C GLY A 67 5.10 12.60 5.95
N LYS A 68 4.75 12.74 4.66
CA LYS A 68 3.48 12.26 4.08
C LYS A 68 3.57 10.85 3.52
N ASN A 69 4.78 10.41 3.21
CA ASN A 69 5.05 9.18 2.50
C ASN A 69 6.02 8.30 3.30
N TYR A 70 5.66 7.05 3.50
CA TYR A 70 6.44 6.07 4.24
C TYR A 70 6.65 4.83 3.39
N ARG A 71 7.88 4.31 3.38
CA ARG A 71 8.17 2.95 2.93
C ARG A 71 8.33 2.10 4.18
N VAL A 72 7.54 1.04 4.28
CA VAL A 72 7.53 0.17 5.45
C VAL A 72 7.58 -1.29 5.02
N HIS A 73 8.08 -2.14 5.90
CA HIS A 73 7.78 -3.55 5.87
C HIS A 73 6.66 -3.83 6.88
N SER A 74 5.67 -4.63 6.51
CA SER A 74 4.52 -4.96 7.37
C SER A 74 4.40 -6.45 7.59
N LYS A 75 4.01 -6.84 8.80
CA LYS A 75 3.68 -8.23 9.18
C LYS A 75 2.24 -8.64 8.83
N ILE A 76 1.47 -7.73 8.23
CA ILE A 76 0.08 -7.92 7.81
C ILE A 76 -0.13 -7.40 6.38
N ASN A 77 -1.15 -7.94 5.69
CA ASN A 77 -1.50 -7.51 4.33
C ASN A 77 -2.00 -6.05 4.25
N ASP A 78 -2.10 -5.53 3.02
CA ASP A 78 -2.50 -4.17 2.70
C ASP A 78 -3.84 -3.76 3.32
N LYS A 79 -4.87 -4.61 3.20
CA LYS A 79 -6.21 -4.31 3.73
C LYS A 79 -6.20 -4.18 5.25
N LYS A 80 -5.58 -5.15 5.95
CA LYS A 80 -5.46 -5.12 7.42
C LYS A 80 -4.57 -3.96 7.87
N LEU A 81 -3.51 -3.66 7.11
CA LEU A 81 -2.62 -2.55 7.40
C LEU A 81 -3.34 -1.20 7.29
N GLN A 82 -4.08 -0.98 6.19
CA GLN A 82 -4.86 0.25 6.01
C GLN A 82 -5.89 0.41 7.13
N GLN A 83 -6.62 -0.66 7.48
CA GLN A 83 -7.57 -0.63 8.59
C GLN A 83 -6.91 -0.32 9.94
N LEU A 84 -5.73 -0.88 10.21
CA LEU A 84 -4.98 -0.62 11.43
C LEU A 84 -4.56 0.85 11.51
N ILE A 85 -4.00 1.40 10.42
CA ILE A 85 -3.55 2.80 10.35
C ILE A 85 -4.73 3.76 10.55
N VAL A 86 -5.82 3.53 9.82
CA VAL A 86 -7.07 4.32 9.93
C VAL A 86 -7.60 4.32 11.37
N LYS A 87 -7.66 3.13 11.99
CA LYS A 87 -8.15 2.98 13.37
C LYS A 87 -7.24 3.65 14.40
N GLU A 88 -5.94 3.39 14.33
CA GLU A 88 -4.99 3.80 15.36
C GLU A 88 -4.59 5.28 15.27
N LEU A 89 -4.76 5.90 14.10
CA LEU A 89 -4.48 7.31 13.87
C LEU A 89 -5.74 8.17 13.77
N GLY A 90 -6.93 7.58 13.93
CA GLY A 90 -8.21 8.29 13.85
C GLY A 90 -8.48 8.92 12.48
N LEU A 91 -8.01 8.29 11.41
CA LEU A 91 -8.15 8.77 10.03
C LEU A 91 -9.34 8.11 9.33
N THR A 92 -9.64 8.58 8.12
CA THR A 92 -10.59 7.92 7.21
C THR A 92 -9.85 7.10 6.15
N THR A 93 -10.53 6.12 5.55
CA THR A 93 -9.96 5.27 4.49
C THR A 93 -9.49 6.04 3.26
N ASN A 94 -10.06 7.23 3.00
CA ASN A 94 -9.69 8.07 1.86
C ASN A 94 -8.40 8.86 2.12
N GLN A 95 -8.06 9.09 3.39
CA GLN A 95 -6.86 9.82 3.80
C GLN A 95 -5.61 8.94 3.85
N VAL A 96 -5.76 7.61 3.74
CA VAL A 96 -4.65 6.65 3.82
C VAL A 96 -4.65 5.76 2.59
N GLN A 97 -3.59 5.80 1.81
CA GLN A 97 -3.35 4.87 0.71
C GLN A 97 -2.21 3.90 1.08
N VAL A 98 -2.46 2.60 0.92
CA VAL A 98 -1.47 1.54 1.13
C VAL A 98 -1.26 0.82 -0.20
N ILE A 99 -0.04 0.82 -0.71
CA ILE A 99 0.31 0.24 -2.00
C ILE A 99 1.43 -0.77 -1.79
N TYR A 100 1.25 -2.01 -2.25
CA TYR A 100 2.34 -2.99 -2.26
C TYR A 100 3.45 -2.54 -3.19
N ILE A 101 4.70 -2.56 -2.73
CA ILE A 101 5.86 -2.18 -3.53
C ILE A 101 6.86 -3.32 -3.60
N LYS A 102 7.50 -3.54 -4.76
CA LYS A 102 8.68 -4.41 -4.82
C LYS A 102 9.90 -3.59 -4.41
N LEU A 103 10.57 -3.99 -3.32
CA LEU A 103 11.88 -3.45 -2.99
C LEU A 103 12.90 -4.12 -3.92
N TYR A 104 13.49 -3.34 -4.82
CA TYR A 104 14.60 -3.84 -5.63
C TYR A 104 15.87 -3.75 -4.80
N THR A 105 16.34 -4.88 -4.28
CA THR A 105 17.71 -5.03 -3.81
C THR A 105 18.59 -5.14 -5.06
N PHE A 106 19.40 -4.13 -5.33
CA PHE A 106 20.53 -4.30 -6.25
C PHE A 106 21.53 -5.22 -5.53
N VAL A 107 21.60 -6.47 -5.98
CA VAL A 107 22.63 -7.45 -5.57
C VAL A 107 23.75 -7.39 -6.59
#